data_AF-A0A645FDN6-F1
#
_entry.id   AF-A0A645FDN6-F1
#
_cell.length_a   1.000
_cell.length_b   1.000
_cell.length_c   1.000
_cell.angle_alpha   90.00
_cell.angle_beta   90.00
_cell.angle_gamma   90.00
#
_symmetry.space_group_name_H-M   'P 1'
#
loop_
_entity.id
_entity.type
_entity.pdbx_description
1 polymer ?
#
loop_
_entity_poly.entity_id
_entity_poly.type
_entity_poly.pdbx_seq_one_letter_code
_entity_poly.pdbx_strand_id
1 'polypeptide(L)'
;MVHVDGSYRTGPRYNSDIKKNGRVDVHTSVLFTAEEFQHLSEEEGQERLDSAFCHDDFNSPNKSAFKSKNLIAGLEDLLYICPECKADFTMKTEGTNKIKCTRCGFTASMDDRFMLRGENGHTSPKTISEWGRFIQDEELKRITENPRYTLKSEMKLCEHVKRNEMLSPVGVVQAVYNTEGFHLKGERYGEPFERFYSYEEYPAIHFLDKIYLVVPDNEAVICVSPPTAAQATQWAVVSEMFSMKKVQEKQLKTL
;
A
#
# COMPACT_ATOMS: atom_id res chain seq x y z
N MET A 1 1.32 -25.27 0.18
CA MET A 1 1.51 -23.85 0.54
C MET A 1 3.00 -23.58 0.71
N VAL A 2 3.47 -22.42 0.26
CA VAL A 2 4.85 -21.96 0.45
C VAL A 2 4.81 -20.61 1.13
N HIS A 3 5.50 -20.48 2.25
CA HIS A 3 5.67 -19.24 3.00
C HIS A 3 7.15 -18.85 2.97
N VAL A 4 7.44 -17.58 2.67
CA VAL A 4 8.81 -17.08 2.46
C VAL A 4 9.09 -15.90 3.38
N ASP A 5 9.67 -16.19 4.54
CA ASP A 5 9.94 -15.21 5.60
C ASP A 5 11.25 -14.44 5.35
N GLY A 6 11.15 -13.12 5.32
CA GLY A 6 12.28 -12.21 5.15
C GLY A 6 12.51 -11.82 3.69
N SER A 7 11.73 -12.37 2.75
CA SER A 7 11.82 -12.00 1.34
C SER A 7 11.50 -10.53 1.11
N TYR A 8 10.47 -9.99 1.76
CA TYR A 8 10.12 -8.58 1.63
C TYR A 8 11.20 -7.69 2.24
N ARG A 9 11.85 -8.14 3.32
CA ARG A 9 13.00 -7.45 3.92
C ARG A 9 14.24 -7.43 3.02
N THR A 10 14.43 -8.39 2.11
CA THR A 10 15.55 -8.33 1.14
C THR A 10 15.36 -7.31 0.02
N GLY A 11 14.13 -7.02 -0.37
CA GLY A 11 13.82 -6.13 -1.50
C GLY A 11 12.41 -5.57 -1.37
N PRO A 12 12.17 -4.68 -0.39
CA PRO A 12 10.83 -4.15 -0.13
C PRO A 12 10.38 -3.24 -1.26
N ARG A 13 9.07 -3.15 -1.52
CA ARG A 13 8.51 -2.34 -2.62
C ARG A 13 8.92 -0.86 -2.56
N TYR A 14 8.99 -0.29 -1.36
CA TYR A 14 9.41 1.10 -1.18
C TYR A 14 10.87 1.36 -1.61
N ASN A 15 11.68 0.30 -1.79
CA ASN A 15 13.07 0.41 -2.18
C ASN A 15 13.57 -0.87 -2.88
N SER A 16 12.87 -1.22 -3.96
CA SER A 16 13.07 -2.46 -4.72
C SER A 16 14.44 -2.55 -5.39
N ASP A 17 15.04 -1.40 -5.71
CA ASP A 17 16.34 -1.25 -6.36
C ASP A 17 17.51 -1.57 -5.41
N ILE A 18 17.26 -1.55 -4.10
CA ILE A 18 18.28 -1.78 -3.08
C ILE A 18 18.05 -3.12 -2.42
N LYS A 19 18.84 -4.10 -2.85
CA LYS A 19 18.91 -5.42 -2.23
C LYS A 19 19.60 -5.34 -0.87
N LYS A 20 18.97 -5.95 0.12
CA LYS A 20 19.43 -6.00 1.51
C LYS A 20 19.87 -7.43 1.79
N ASN A 21 21.08 -7.61 2.29
CA ASN A 21 21.64 -8.93 2.54
C ASN A 21 21.14 -9.44 3.88
N GLY A 22 20.37 -10.53 3.87
CA GLY A 22 19.85 -11.18 5.07
C GLY A 22 19.38 -12.60 4.78
N ARG A 23 19.08 -13.35 5.84
CA ARG A 23 18.58 -14.73 5.74
C ARG A 23 17.10 -14.71 5.38
N VAL A 24 16.75 -15.54 4.39
CA VAL A 24 15.37 -15.83 4.00
C VAL A 24 15.08 -17.28 4.35
N ASP A 25 13.99 -17.52 5.05
CA ASP A 25 13.53 -18.87 5.40
C ASP A 25 12.31 -19.24 4.53
N VAL A 26 12.32 -20.45 3.97
CA VAL A 26 11.23 -20.97 3.13
C VAL A 26 10.57 -22.13 3.87
N HIS A 27 9.29 -21.96 4.19
CA HIS A 27 8.47 -22.96 4.87
C HIS A 27 7.47 -23.55 3.89
N THR A 28 7.45 -24.87 3.76
CA THR A 28 6.51 -25.59 2.91
C THR A 28 5.61 -26.47 3.74
N SER A 29 4.30 -26.37 3.52
CA SER A 29 3.29 -27.16 4.24
C SER A 29 2.15 -27.59 3.31
N VAL A 30 1.47 -28.68 3.67
CA VAL A 30 0.20 -29.08 3.06
C VAL A 30 -0.91 -28.30 3.76
N LEU A 31 -1.73 -27.56 3.01
CA LEU A 31 -2.80 -26.74 3.58
C LEU A 31 -4.11 -27.52 3.73
N PHE A 32 -4.39 -28.39 2.76
CA PHE A 32 -5.52 -29.30 2.74
C PHE A 32 -5.05 -30.66 2.26
N THR A 33 -5.40 -31.71 2.99
CA THR A 33 -5.41 -33.07 2.45
C THR A 33 -6.74 -33.34 1.74
N ALA A 34 -6.76 -34.33 0.84
CA ALA A 34 -7.98 -34.74 0.16
C ALA A 34 -9.06 -35.23 1.13
N GLU A 35 -8.66 -35.84 2.24
CA GLU A 35 -9.56 -36.35 3.28
C GLU A 35 -10.17 -35.21 4.10
N GLU A 36 -9.36 -34.23 4.54
CA GLU A 36 -9.86 -33.04 5.26
C GLU A 36 -10.82 -32.23 4.41
N PHE A 37 -10.53 -32.07 3.11
CA PHE A 37 -11.33 -31.25 2.22
C PHE A 37 -12.76 -31.78 2.00
N GLN A 38 -13.00 -33.09 2.22
CA GLN A 38 -14.35 -33.68 2.12
C GLN A 38 -15.25 -33.35 3.31
N HIS A 39 -14.67 -32.94 4.43
CA HIS A 39 -15.38 -32.72 5.69
C HIS A 39 -15.27 -31.27 6.19
N LEU A 40 -14.50 -30.43 5.49
CA LEU A 40 -14.31 -29.03 5.83
C LEU A 40 -15.52 -28.20 5.39
N SER A 41 -16.03 -27.35 6.27
CA SER A 41 -16.99 -26.33 5.85
C SER A 41 -16.32 -25.25 4.99
N GLU A 42 -17.12 -24.51 4.22
CA GLU A 42 -16.64 -23.37 3.44
C GLU A 42 -15.99 -22.31 4.34
N GLU A 43 -16.57 -22.06 5.51
CA GLU A 43 -16.08 -21.08 6.50
C GLU A 43 -14.72 -21.49 7.07
N GLU A 44 -14.57 -22.73 7.54
CA GLU A 44 -13.29 -23.25 8.04
C GLU A 44 -12.21 -23.31 6.94
N GLY A 45 -12.62 -23.61 5.71
CA GLY A 45 -11.75 -23.55 4.54
C GLY A 45 -11.23 -22.15 4.27
N GLN A 46 -12.12 -21.16 4.29
CA GLN A 46 -11.78 -19.77 4.10
C GLN A 46 -10.87 -19.25 5.21
N GLU A 47 -11.19 -19.51 6.48
CA GLU A 47 -10.36 -19.10 7.62
C GLU A 47 -8.95 -19.72 7.56
N ARG A 48 -8.84 -20.99 7.17
CA ARG A 48 -7.54 -21.67 7.02
C ARG A 48 -6.73 -21.06 5.87
N LEU A 49 -7.38 -20.73 4.75
CA LEU A 49 -6.75 -20.01 3.63
C LEU A 49 -6.27 -18.63 4.06
N ASP A 50 -7.14 -17.83 4.69
CA ASP A 50 -6.83 -16.46 5.11
C ASP A 50 -5.67 -16.43 6.10
N SER A 51 -5.69 -17.34 7.08
CA SER A 51 -4.61 -17.49 8.07
C SER A 51 -3.28 -17.89 7.41
N ALA A 52 -3.33 -18.72 6.37
CA ALA A 52 -2.16 -19.11 5.60
C ALA A 52 -1.58 -17.97 4.75
N PHE A 53 -2.42 -17.12 4.17
CA PHE A 53 -1.96 -16.02 3.32
C PHE A 53 -1.61 -14.75 4.10
N CYS A 54 -2.08 -14.59 5.34
CA CYS A 54 -1.76 -13.45 6.18
C CYS A 54 -0.31 -13.52 6.69
N HIS A 55 0.57 -12.66 6.18
CA HIS A 55 1.95 -12.58 6.64
C HIS A 55 2.44 -11.16 6.82
N ASP A 56 3.18 -10.94 7.92
CA ASP A 56 3.85 -9.69 8.24
C ASP A 56 5.35 -9.95 8.47
N ASP A 57 6.15 -9.70 7.42
CA ASP A 57 7.60 -9.83 7.42
C ASP A 57 8.29 -8.97 8.50
N PHE A 58 7.65 -7.88 8.96
CA PHE A 58 8.22 -6.96 9.95
C PHE A 58 7.94 -7.38 11.39
N ASN A 59 6.84 -8.11 11.62
CA ASN A 59 6.50 -8.70 12.91
C ASN A 59 6.84 -10.20 13.00
N SER A 60 7.46 -10.75 11.97
CA SER A 60 7.87 -12.15 11.89
C SER A 60 8.76 -12.60 13.07
N PRO A 61 8.72 -13.91 13.42
CA PRO A 61 9.64 -14.52 14.38
C PRO A 61 11.11 -14.52 13.90
N ASN A 62 11.37 -14.45 12.59
CA ASN A 62 12.72 -14.33 12.04
C ASN A 62 13.34 -12.98 12.43
N LYS A 63 14.25 -13.02 13.42
CA LYS A 63 14.99 -11.86 13.94
C LYS A 63 16.34 -11.63 13.25
N SER A 64 16.51 -12.16 12.03
CA SER A 64 17.75 -11.98 11.26
C SER A 64 18.01 -10.50 10.97
N ALA A 65 19.30 -10.15 10.96
CA ALA A 65 19.75 -8.84 10.52
C ALA A 65 19.81 -8.78 8.99
N PHE A 66 19.40 -7.64 8.44
CA PHE A 66 19.41 -7.32 7.01
C PHE A 66 20.26 -6.06 6.81
N LYS A 67 21.40 -6.24 6.15
CA LYS A 67 22.39 -5.16 5.99
C LYS A 67 22.18 -4.43 4.67
N SER A 68 22.20 -3.09 4.74
CA SER A 68 22.21 -2.20 3.57
C SER A 68 22.79 -0.83 3.93
N LYS A 69 23.38 -0.16 2.94
CA LYS A 69 23.85 1.23 3.07
C LYS A 69 22.72 2.26 2.97
N ASN A 70 21.56 1.85 2.48
CA ASN A 70 20.37 2.69 2.26
C ASN A 70 19.14 1.92 2.74
N LEU A 71 19.12 1.59 4.02
CA LEU A 71 18.11 0.70 4.61
C LEU A 71 16.71 1.32 4.54
N ILE A 72 16.62 2.61 4.87
CA ILE A 72 15.34 3.32 5.05
C ILE A 72 14.88 4.11 3.81
N ALA A 73 15.75 4.34 2.83
CA ALA A 73 15.42 5.19 1.66
C ALA A 73 14.11 4.73 0.98
N GLY A 74 13.24 5.67 0.64
CA GLY A 74 11.91 5.43 0.04
C GLY A 74 10.80 5.18 1.06
N LEU A 75 11.13 4.98 2.34
CA LEU A 75 10.14 4.75 3.38
C LEU A 75 9.28 6.00 3.66
N GLU A 76 9.74 7.20 3.32
CA GLU A 76 8.94 8.43 3.42
C GLU A 76 7.71 8.44 2.51
N ASP A 77 7.76 7.71 1.40
CA ASP A 77 6.62 7.58 0.49
C ASP A 77 5.57 6.63 1.08
N LEU A 78 6.02 5.53 1.69
CA LEU A 78 5.14 4.57 2.34
C LEU A 78 4.55 5.13 3.65
N LEU A 79 5.39 5.78 4.46
CA LEU A 79 5.03 6.32 5.78
C LEU A 79 4.75 7.82 5.69
N TYR A 80 3.81 8.19 4.83
CA TYR A 80 3.60 9.59 4.44
C TYR A 80 2.95 10.48 5.52
N ILE A 81 2.35 9.92 6.58
CA ILE A 81 1.77 10.67 7.70
C ILE A 81 2.72 10.62 8.91
N CYS A 82 3.02 11.80 9.48
CA CYS A 82 3.79 11.91 10.71
C CYS A 82 3.00 11.38 11.93
N PRO A 83 3.56 10.49 12.78
CA PRO A 83 2.87 9.92 13.93
C PRO A 83 2.66 10.91 15.07
N GLU A 84 3.39 12.02 15.06
CA GLU A 84 3.33 13.03 16.12
C GLU A 84 2.40 14.18 15.75
N CYS A 85 2.64 14.84 14.61
CA CYS A 85 1.86 16.01 14.19
C CYS A 85 0.77 15.70 13.14
N LYS A 86 0.65 14.45 12.70
CA LYS A 86 -0.38 13.98 11.74
C LYS A 86 -0.37 14.68 10.39
N ALA A 87 0.76 15.32 10.05
CA ALA A 87 0.92 16.06 8.82
C ALA A 87 1.31 15.13 7.66
N ASP A 88 0.64 15.29 6.53
CA ASP A 88 0.87 14.52 5.32
C ASP A 88 2.12 15.00 4.58
N PHE A 89 2.85 14.07 3.97
CA PHE A 89 3.96 14.34 3.05
C PHE A 89 5.12 15.16 3.65
N THR A 90 5.21 15.18 4.98
CA THR A 90 6.27 15.89 5.71
C THR A 90 7.45 15.00 6.08
N MET A 91 7.29 13.69 5.97
CA MET A 91 8.33 12.71 6.28
C MET A 91 9.44 12.73 5.21
N LYS A 92 10.69 12.58 5.66
CA LYS A 92 11.88 12.49 4.81
C LYS A 92 12.88 11.52 5.39
N THR A 93 13.48 10.70 4.55
CA THR A 93 14.59 9.85 4.97
C THR A 93 15.93 10.57 4.86
N GLU A 94 16.86 10.21 5.73
CA GLU A 94 18.21 10.80 5.76
C GLU A 94 19.25 9.72 6.08
N GLY A 95 20.32 9.72 5.28
CA GLY A 95 21.41 8.76 5.42
C GLY A 95 20.94 7.30 5.28
N THR A 96 21.58 6.41 6.01
CA THR A 96 21.31 4.97 5.91
C THR A 96 19.99 4.57 6.57
N ASN A 97 19.62 5.21 7.68
CA ASN A 97 18.62 4.65 8.58
C ASN A 97 17.73 5.66 9.32
N LYS A 98 17.80 6.97 9.03
CA LYS A 98 16.98 7.97 9.72
C LYS A 98 15.76 8.38 8.92
N ILE A 99 14.67 8.67 9.62
CA ILE A 99 13.47 9.30 9.07
C ILE A 99 13.06 10.46 9.98
N LYS A 100 12.67 11.59 9.40
CA LYS A 100 12.31 12.80 10.13
C LYS A 100 11.11 13.52 9.53
N CYS A 101 10.36 14.23 10.37
CA CYS A 101 9.30 15.13 9.95
C CYS A 101 9.85 16.55 9.78
N THR A 102 9.67 17.11 8.59
CA THR A 102 10.07 18.49 8.25
C THR A 102 9.20 19.57 8.91
N ARG A 103 8.05 19.20 9.50
CA ARG A 103 7.11 20.14 10.13
C ARG A 103 7.29 20.27 11.64
N CYS A 104 7.31 19.15 12.36
CA CYS A 104 7.36 19.15 13.84
C CYS A 104 8.71 18.71 14.42
N GLY A 105 9.64 18.26 13.58
CA GLY A 105 10.97 17.82 14.04
C GLY A 105 11.02 16.37 14.56
N PHE A 106 9.90 15.64 14.56
CA PHE A 106 9.88 14.21 14.89
C PHE A 106 11.02 13.48 14.16
N THR A 107 11.70 12.58 14.85
CA THR A 107 12.78 11.78 14.27
C THR A 107 12.81 10.37 14.82
N ALA A 108 13.11 9.40 13.95
CA ALA A 108 13.32 8.01 14.30
C ALA A 108 14.45 7.40 13.47
N SER A 109 15.05 6.33 13.97
CA SER A 109 15.99 5.49 13.25
C SER A 109 15.52 4.04 13.15
N MET A 110 15.93 3.38 12.06
CA MET A 110 15.68 1.96 11.83
C MET A 110 16.95 1.15 12.09
N ASP A 111 16.85 0.05 12.82
CA ASP A 111 17.96 -0.91 12.96
C ASP A 111 17.96 -1.96 11.83
N ASP A 112 19.01 -2.79 11.77
CA ASP A 112 19.16 -3.83 10.75
C ASP A 112 18.12 -4.97 10.87
N ARG A 113 17.24 -4.93 11.88
CA ARG A 113 16.11 -5.84 12.03
C ARG A 113 14.78 -5.18 11.66
N PHE A 114 14.83 -4.01 11.04
CA PHE A 114 13.66 -3.19 10.65
C PHE A 114 12.82 -2.68 11.83
N MET A 115 13.42 -2.58 13.02
CA MET A 115 12.76 -1.94 14.16
C MET A 115 13.00 -0.44 14.13
N LEU A 116 11.93 0.33 14.22
CA LEU A 116 11.93 1.78 14.31
C LEU A 116 11.98 2.22 15.78
N ARG A 117 12.83 3.21 16.07
CA ARG A 117 12.97 3.81 17.41
C ARG A 117 13.01 5.31 17.27
N GLY A 118 12.20 6.01 18.07
CA GLY A 118 12.27 7.47 18.14
C GLY A 118 13.62 7.93 18.70
N GLU A 119 14.16 9.01 18.14
CA GLU A 119 15.36 9.68 18.65
C GLU A 119 14.95 10.95 19.42
N ASN A 120 15.87 11.53 20.20
CA ASN A 120 15.66 12.83 20.88
C ASN A 120 14.38 12.93 21.75
N GLY A 121 13.95 11.81 22.34
CA GLY A 121 12.75 11.77 23.20
C GLY A 121 11.42 11.59 22.46
N HIS A 122 11.43 11.47 21.14
CA HIS A 122 10.23 11.17 20.36
C HIS A 122 9.80 9.71 20.54
N THR A 123 8.48 9.46 20.46
CA THR A 123 7.92 8.10 20.44
C THR A 123 7.55 7.73 19.01
N SER A 124 8.04 6.58 18.54
CA SER A 124 7.76 6.06 17.18
C SER A 124 6.96 4.76 17.25
N PRO A 125 6.08 4.48 16.27
CA PRO A 125 5.70 3.11 15.96
C PRO A 125 6.95 2.23 15.80
N LYS A 126 6.88 0.97 16.25
CA LYS A 126 8.06 0.08 16.35
C LYS A 126 8.40 -0.63 15.05
N THR A 127 7.41 -0.82 14.18
CA THR A 127 7.57 -1.49 12.88
C THR A 127 6.90 -0.69 11.77
N ILE A 128 7.29 -0.96 10.53
CA ILE A 128 6.65 -0.37 9.34
C ILE A 128 5.15 -0.72 9.32
N SER A 129 4.77 -1.94 9.71
CA SER A 129 3.38 -2.39 9.79
C SER A 129 2.57 -1.68 10.88
N GLU A 130 3.17 -1.37 12.03
CA GLU A 130 2.50 -0.55 13.06
C GLU A 130 2.25 0.88 12.56
N TRP A 131 3.22 1.48 11.86
CA TRP A 131 3.05 2.82 11.30
C TRP A 131 2.04 2.83 10.13
N GLY A 132 2.05 1.80 9.28
CA GLY A 132 1.05 1.62 8.23
C GLY A 132 -0.38 1.54 8.78
N ARG A 133 -0.58 0.79 9.88
CA ARG A 133 -1.87 0.74 10.60
C ARG A 133 -2.27 2.10 11.16
N PHE A 134 -1.33 2.83 11.76
CA PHE A 134 -1.59 4.21 12.20
C PHE A 134 -2.06 5.10 11.03
N ILE A 135 -1.45 4.98 9.84
CA ILE A 135 -1.87 5.74 8.65
C ILE A 135 -3.29 5.35 8.22
N GLN A 136 -3.60 4.05 8.19
CA GLN A 136 -4.94 3.54 7.89
C GLN A 136 -5.98 4.11 8.88
N ASP A 137 -5.70 4.07 10.19
CA ASP A 137 -6.58 4.59 11.24
C ASP A 137 -6.83 6.11 11.08
N GLU A 138 -5.79 6.89 10.80
CA GLU A 138 -5.93 8.34 10.60
C GLU A 138 -6.72 8.68 9.32
N GLU A 139 -6.54 7.94 8.22
CA GLU A 139 -7.33 8.14 7.01
C GLU A 139 -8.79 7.70 7.19
N LEU A 140 -9.03 6.55 7.84
CA LEU A 140 -10.37 6.10 8.18
C LEU A 140 -11.10 7.11 9.06
N LYS A 141 -10.41 7.71 10.03
CA LYS A 141 -10.94 8.80 10.84
C LYS A 141 -11.34 9.99 9.98
N ARG A 142 -10.48 10.46 9.07
CA ARG A 142 -10.77 11.58 8.16
C ARG A 142 -11.99 11.30 7.26
N ILE A 143 -12.07 10.09 6.72
CA ILE A 143 -13.19 9.63 5.87
C ILE A 143 -14.51 9.55 6.67
N THR A 144 -14.43 9.17 7.94
CA THR A 144 -15.60 9.02 8.82
C THR A 144 -16.12 10.38 9.30
N GLU A 145 -15.22 11.28 9.68
CA GLU A 145 -15.56 12.62 10.17
C GLU A 145 -16.00 13.58 9.06
N ASN A 146 -15.60 13.32 7.81
CA ASN A 146 -15.98 14.11 6.65
C ASN A 146 -16.77 13.29 5.62
N PRO A 147 -18.11 13.38 5.60
CA PRO A 147 -18.95 12.67 4.61
C PRO A 147 -18.68 13.06 3.15
N ARG A 148 -18.01 14.19 2.90
CA ARG A 148 -17.62 14.67 1.56
C ARG A 148 -16.12 14.50 1.30
N TYR A 149 -15.43 13.63 2.06
CA TYR A 149 -14.02 13.36 1.85
C TYR A 149 -13.78 12.94 0.39
N THR A 150 -12.81 13.60 -0.23
CA THR A 150 -12.49 13.43 -1.65
C THR A 150 -10.99 13.57 -1.85
N LEU A 151 -10.37 12.58 -2.47
CA LEU A 151 -9.04 12.73 -3.06
C LEU A 151 -9.16 13.31 -4.46
N LYS A 152 -8.29 14.26 -4.80
CA LYS A 152 -8.24 14.88 -6.12
C LYS A 152 -6.79 15.13 -6.51
N SER A 153 -6.41 14.68 -7.69
CA SER A 153 -5.08 14.94 -8.25
C SER A 153 -5.15 14.97 -9.77
N GLU A 154 -4.32 15.81 -10.38
CA GLU A 154 -3.94 15.60 -11.78
C GLU A 154 -2.98 14.41 -11.83
N MET A 155 -3.16 13.50 -12.79
CA MET A 155 -2.36 12.29 -12.94
C MET A 155 -2.03 12.07 -14.41
N LYS A 156 -0.87 11.48 -14.67
CA LYS A 156 -0.54 11.00 -16.03
C LYS A 156 -1.34 9.74 -16.32
N LEU A 157 -1.95 9.68 -17.49
CA LEU A 157 -2.54 8.45 -18.02
C LEU A 157 -1.45 7.69 -18.76
N CYS A 158 -1.26 6.41 -18.42
CA CYS A 158 -0.23 5.55 -18.99
C CYS A 158 -0.83 4.24 -19.51
N GLU A 159 -0.28 3.72 -20.60
CA GLU A 159 -0.72 2.48 -21.23
C GLU A 159 0.44 1.56 -21.59
N HIS A 160 0.14 0.26 -21.59
CA HIS A 160 0.94 -0.73 -22.31
C HIS A 160 0.44 -0.85 -23.74
N VAL A 161 1.08 -0.15 -24.67
CA VAL A 161 0.70 -0.18 -26.10
C VAL A 161 1.06 -1.52 -26.74
N LYS A 162 2.10 -2.24 -26.25
CA LYS A 162 2.50 -3.59 -26.69
C LYS A 162 3.09 -4.45 -25.56
N ARG A 163 3.02 -5.78 -25.72
CA ARG A 163 3.44 -6.82 -24.73
C ARG A 163 4.89 -6.71 -24.23
N ASN A 164 5.77 -6.00 -24.93
CA ASN A 164 7.19 -5.80 -24.60
C ASN A 164 7.58 -4.32 -24.41
N GLU A 165 6.62 -3.40 -24.35
CA GLU A 165 6.87 -1.96 -24.18
C GLU A 165 6.58 -1.52 -22.75
N MET A 166 7.38 -0.58 -22.25
CA MET A 166 7.21 0.03 -20.92
C MET A 166 5.97 0.91 -20.89
N LEU A 167 5.34 1.07 -19.72
CA LEU A 167 4.23 2.01 -19.52
C LEU A 167 4.62 3.39 -20.04
N SER A 168 3.88 3.86 -21.04
CA SER A 168 4.15 5.12 -21.72
C SER A 168 3.05 6.13 -21.41
N PRO A 169 3.37 7.41 -21.12
CA PRO A 169 2.37 8.45 -20.96
C PRO A 169 1.62 8.68 -22.28
N VAL A 170 0.30 8.67 -22.20
CA VAL A 170 -0.61 8.83 -23.35
C VAL A 170 -1.58 9.99 -23.16
N GLY A 171 -1.59 10.60 -21.97
CA GLY A 171 -2.45 11.74 -21.67
C GLY A 171 -2.35 12.17 -20.21
N VAL A 172 -3.26 13.06 -19.83
CA VAL A 172 -3.36 13.62 -18.48
C VAL A 172 -4.83 13.63 -18.08
N VAL A 173 -5.10 13.21 -16.85
CA VAL A 173 -6.45 13.13 -16.30
C VAL A 173 -6.52 13.79 -14.93
N GLN A 174 -7.62 14.46 -14.66
CA GLN A 174 -8.05 14.79 -13.31
C GLN A 174 -8.70 13.56 -12.70
N ALA A 175 -8.03 12.99 -11.71
CA ALA A 175 -8.49 11.87 -10.92
C ALA A 175 -9.23 12.38 -9.68
N VAL A 176 -10.39 11.79 -9.38
CA VAL A 176 -11.21 12.08 -8.20
C VAL A 176 -11.68 10.78 -7.57
N TYR A 177 -11.41 10.57 -6.28
CA TYR A 177 -11.88 9.40 -5.53
C TYR A 177 -12.67 9.83 -4.29
N ASN A 178 -13.90 9.35 -4.18
CA ASN A 178 -14.83 9.72 -3.11
C ASN A 178 -15.83 8.58 -2.84
N THR A 179 -16.87 8.83 -2.03
CA THR A 179 -17.90 7.83 -1.66
C THR A 179 -18.64 7.18 -2.83
N GLU A 180 -18.68 7.81 -4.00
CA GLU A 180 -19.37 7.29 -5.19
C GLU A 180 -18.48 6.31 -5.96
N GLY A 181 -17.18 6.63 -6.10
CA GLY A 181 -16.20 5.77 -6.73
C GLY A 181 -15.01 6.55 -7.29
N PHE A 182 -14.34 5.94 -8.26
CA PHE A 182 -13.17 6.52 -8.91
C PHE A 182 -13.52 7.16 -10.25
N HIS A 183 -13.28 8.46 -10.39
CA HIS A 183 -13.55 9.22 -11.61
C HIS A 183 -12.25 9.70 -12.23
N LEU A 184 -12.12 9.52 -13.55
CA LEU A 184 -11.02 10.01 -14.36
C LEU A 184 -11.59 10.87 -15.48
N LYS A 185 -11.10 12.11 -15.62
CA LYS A 185 -11.52 13.01 -16.70
C LYS A 185 -10.35 13.82 -17.24
N GLY A 186 -10.15 13.80 -18.56
CA GLY A 186 -9.08 14.55 -19.21
C GLY A 186 -8.91 14.12 -20.65
N GLU A 187 -7.67 13.80 -21.03
CA GLU A 187 -7.30 13.48 -22.40
C GLU A 187 -6.55 12.15 -22.49
N ARG A 188 -6.77 11.41 -23.58
CA ARG A 188 -6.06 10.18 -23.97
C ARG A 188 -5.74 10.29 -25.46
N TYR A 189 -4.46 10.28 -25.82
CA TYR A 189 -3.97 10.54 -27.19
C TYR A 189 -4.49 11.85 -27.81
N GLY A 190 -4.70 12.88 -26.98
CA GLY A 190 -5.24 14.18 -27.40
C GLY A 190 -6.75 14.23 -27.59
N GLU A 191 -7.45 13.09 -27.42
CA GLU A 191 -8.91 13.03 -27.49
C GLU A 191 -9.53 13.07 -26.08
N PRO A 192 -10.75 13.61 -25.91
CA PRO A 192 -11.44 13.60 -24.63
C PRO A 192 -11.61 12.20 -24.06
N PHE A 193 -11.25 12.03 -22.79
CA PHE A 193 -11.31 10.78 -22.05
C PHE A 193 -12.03 10.96 -20.73
N GLU A 194 -13.04 10.13 -20.47
CA GLU A 194 -13.77 10.08 -19.21
C GLU A 194 -14.10 8.64 -18.84
N ARG A 195 -13.85 8.28 -17.59
CA ARG A 195 -14.15 6.96 -17.02
C ARG A 195 -14.59 7.09 -15.56
N PHE A 196 -15.52 6.23 -15.18
CA PHE A 196 -15.98 6.06 -13.81
C PHE A 196 -15.92 4.59 -13.44
N TYR A 197 -15.44 4.29 -12.24
CA TYR A 197 -15.42 2.96 -11.65
C TYR A 197 -16.17 3.00 -10.33
N SER A 198 -17.21 2.19 -10.24
CA SER A 198 -17.90 1.95 -8.97
C SER A 198 -17.03 1.08 -8.05
N TYR A 199 -17.39 1.02 -6.77
CA TYR A 199 -16.75 0.14 -5.79
C TYR A 199 -16.99 -1.35 -6.05
N GLU A 200 -18.02 -1.68 -6.83
CA GLU A 200 -18.35 -3.07 -7.19
C GLU A 200 -17.43 -3.55 -8.31
N GLU A 201 -17.09 -2.65 -9.24
CA GLU A 201 -16.15 -2.93 -10.33
C GLU A 201 -14.70 -2.80 -9.89
N TYR A 202 -14.39 -1.83 -9.03
CA TYR A 202 -13.03 -1.54 -8.58
C TYR A 202 -12.97 -1.21 -7.09
N PRO A 203 -13.03 -2.24 -6.22
CA PRO A 203 -13.12 -2.04 -4.78
C PRO A 203 -11.86 -1.40 -4.18
N ALA A 204 -10.67 -1.75 -4.66
CA ALA A 204 -9.43 -1.17 -4.16
C ALA A 204 -8.50 -0.81 -5.32
N ILE A 205 -7.84 0.32 -5.19
CA ILE A 205 -6.83 0.75 -6.16
C ILE A 205 -5.54 -0.02 -5.87
N HIS A 206 -5.05 -0.75 -6.88
CA HIS A 206 -3.86 -1.57 -6.76
C HIS A 206 -2.60 -0.88 -7.28
N PHE A 207 -1.48 -1.08 -6.58
CA PHE A 207 -0.15 -0.72 -7.08
C PHE A 207 0.32 -1.71 -8.13
N LEU A 208 0.81 -1.19 -9.25
CA LEU A 208 1.69 -1.95 -10.12
C LEU A 208 3.16 -1.76 -9.73
N ASP A 209 3.55 -0.52 -9.47
CA ASP A 209 4.87 -0.10 -8.97
C ASP A 209 4.72 1.24 -8.22
N LYS A 210 5.78 1.72 -7.56
CA LYS A 210 5.84 2.88 -6.62
C LYS A 210 4.89 4.06 -6.91
N ILE A 211 4.56 4.33 -8.17
CA ILE A 211 3.74 5.47 -8.59
C ILE A 211 2.60 5.12 -9.58
N TYR A 212 2.38 3.85 -9.91
CA TYR A 212 1.36 3.44 -10.88
C TYR A 212 0.18 2.77 -10.18
N LEU A 213 -0.99 3.39 -10.34
CA LEU A 213 -2.28 2.87 -9.91
C LEU A 213 -2.93 2.20 -11.12
N VAL A 214 -3.19 0.90 -11.01
CA VAL A 214 -3.83 0.13 -12.10
C VAL A 214 -5.27 0.59 -12.24
N VAL A 215 -5.77 0.61 -13.47
CA VAL A 215 -7.17 0.88 -13.76
C VAL A 215 -7.65 -0.20 -14.73
N PRO A 216 -8.70 -0.96 -14.40
CA PRO A 216 -9.20 -1.99 -15.29
C PRO A 216 -9.75 -1.37 -16.56
N ASP A 217 -9.26 -1.81 -17.72
CA ASP A 217 -9.85 -1.53 -19.02
C ASP A 217 -9.84 -2.84 -19.83
N ASN A 218 -10.94 -3.10 -20.54
CA ASN A 218 -11.19 -4.39 -21.19
C ASN A 218 -10.27 -4.66 -22.39
N GLU A 219 -9.56 -3.63 -22.87
CA GLU A 219 -8.75 -3.70 -24.10
C GLU A 219 -7.25 -3.41 -23.86
N ALA A 220 -6.87 -2.84 -22.71
CA ALA A 220 -5.48 -2.53 -22.36
C ALA A 220 -5.27 -2.42 -20.84
N VAL A 221 -4.05 -2.64 -20.35
CA VAL A 221 -3.69 -2.23 -18.99
C VAL A 221 -3.47 -0.72 -18.99
N ILE A 222 -4.44 0.01 -18.47
CA ILE A 222 -4.34 1.44 -18.20
C ILE A 222 -3.82 1.62 -16.78
N CYS A 223 -2.89 2.56 -16.59
CA CYS A 223 -2.46 3.02 -15.29
C CYS A 223 -2.63 4.53 -15.20
N VAL A 224 -2.90 5.03 -14.00
CA VAL A 224 -2.76 6.45 -13.70
C VAL A 224 -1.59 6.64 -12.73
N SER A 225 -0.85 7.72 -12.93
CA SER A 225 0.34 8.01 -12.15
C SER A 225 0.21 9.37 -11.44
N PRO A 226 0.05 9.39 -10.10
CA PRO A 226 0.06 10.60 -9.31
C PRO A 226 1.42 11.33 -9.38
N PRO A 227 1.50 12.62 -9.02
CA PRO A 227 2.73 13.38 -8.99
C PRO A 227 3.87 12.80 -8.12
N THR A 228 3.54 12.06 -7.06
CA THR A 228 4.53 11.49 -6.13
C THR A 228 4.15 10.07 -5.70
N ALA A 229 5.14 9.26 -5.33
CA ALA A 229 4.93 7.92 -4.78
C ALA A 229 4.19 7.95 -3.43
N ALA A 230 4.42 8.99 -2.61
CA ALA A 230 3.66 9.21 -1.38
C ALA A 230 2.16 9.42 -1.67
N GLN A 231 1.81 10.20 -2.69
CA GLN A 231 0.42 10.32 -3.11
C GLN A 231 -0.12 8.98 -3.62
N ALA A 232 0.63 8.23 -4.44
CA ALA A 232 0.18 6.90 -4.86
C ALA A 232 -0.15 6.01 -3.64
N THR A 233 0.72 6.03 -2.61
CA THR A 233 0.49 5.36 -1.31
C THR A 233 -0.81 5.80 -0.65
N GLN A 234 -1.04 7.11 -0.54
CA GLN A 234 -2.29 7.65 0.02
C GLN A 234 -3.52 7.15 -0.74
N TRP A 235 -3.51 7.18 -2.07
CA TRP A 235 -4.65 6.79 -2.90
C TRP A 235 -5.03 5.33 -2.68
N ALA A 236 -4.06 4.42 -2.61
CA ALA A 236 -4.35 3.02 -2.33
C ALA A 236 -4.88 2.81 -0.91
N VAL A 237 -4.24 3.41 0.11
CA VAL A 237 -4.71 3.30 1.50
C VAL A 237 -6.13 3.82 1.65
N VAL A 238 -6.41 5.00 1.12
CA VAL A 238 -7.75 5.60 1.18
C VAL A 238 -8.77 4.73 0.44
N SER A 239 -8.42 4.16 -0.71
CA SER A 239 -9.33 3.26 -1.45
C SER A 239 -9.69 2.00 -0.65
N GLU A 240 -8.72 1.42 0.05
CA GLU A 240 -8.94 0.29 0.95
C GLU A 240 -9.87 0.69 2.10
N MET A 241 -9.64 1.85 2.73
CA MET A 241 -10.46 2.34 3.85
C MET A 241 -11.91 2.61 3.44
N PHE A 242 -12.14 3.18 2.25
CA PHE A 242 -13.50 3.36 1.73
C PHE A 242 -14.20 2.01 1.50
N SER A 243 -13.49 1.03 0.95
CA SER A 243 -14.05 -0.32 0.74
C SER A 243 -14.38 -1.02 2.04
N MET A 244 -13.48 -0.97 3.03
CA MET A 244 -13.74 -1.53 4.36
C MET A 244 -14.99 -0.91 5.00
N LYS A 245 -15.13 0.43 4.94
CA LYS A 245 -16.31 1.13 5.44
C LYS A 245 -17.60 0.65 4.76
N LYS A 246 -17.60 0.48 3.43
CA LYS A 246 -18.77 -0.03 2.70
C LYS A 246 -19.13 -1.47 3.05
N VAL A 247 -18.13 -2.34 3.26
CA VAL A 247 -18.36 -3.72 3.72
C VAL A 247 -19.02 -3.73 5.10
N GLN A 248 -18.51 -2.93 6.05
CA GLN A 248 -19.11 -2.79 7.38
C GLN A 248 -20.55 -2.26 7.32
N GLU A 249 -20.82 -1.25 6.49
CA GLU A 249 -22.17 -0.72 6.29
C GLU A 249 -23.14 -1.74 5.67
N LYS A 250 -22.66 -2.61 4.76
CA LYS A 250 -23.48 -3.70 4.19
C LYS A 250 -23.79 -4.77 5.25
N GLN A 251 -22.81 -5.16 6.06
CA GLN A 251 -23.00 -6.14 7.14
C GLN A 251 -24.01 -5.64 8.19
N LEU A 252 -23.92 -4.37 8.59
CA LEU A 252 -24.85 -3.72 9.53
C LEU A 252 -26.30 -3.63 9.02
N LYS A 253 -26.52 -3.60 7.70
CA LYS A 253 -27.86 -3.57 7.08
C LYS A 253 -28.49 -4.95 6.92
N THR A 254 -27.71 -6.01 7.10
CA THR A 254 -28.14 -7.40 6.93
C THR A 254 -28.46 -8.06 8.29
N LEU A 255 -28.25 -7.33 9.39
CA LEU A 255 -28.64 -7.64 10.76
C LEU A 255 -29.95 -6.93 11.14
#